data_AF-A0A0C9R2E2-F1
#
_entry.id   AF-A0A0C9R2E2-F1
#
_cell.length_a   1.000
_cell.length_b   1.000
_cell.length_c   1.000
_cell.angle_alpha   90.00
_cell.angle_beta   90.00
_cell.angle_gamma   90.00
#
_symmetry.space_group_name_H-M   'P 1'
#
loop_
_entity.id
_entity.type
_entity.pdbx_description
1 polymer ?
#
loop_
_entity_poly.entity_id
_entity_poly.type
_entity_poly.pdbx_seq_one_letter_code
_entity_poly.pdbx_strand_id
1 'polypeptide(L)'
;VCALLASAERYIQYKCTKSLVQKVLEFVDEHGNEVLNLGSFTLLPQHVVRLILAREELRADEFTKFEAALMWSKKYCDSNPTIPLEEVIGNFLEYIQFHKIPANILMREVKPLGLVPLPIILNSLAYQADPTSVDPGKLSPHRVRRQGRSMSVQSSLDPCGSNTTLSSCGSSDQKQHSGSN
;
A
#
# COMPACT_ATOMS: atom_id res chain seq x y z
N VAL A 1 -5.99 -10.08 -18.66
CA VAL A 1 -5.84 -9.77 -17.21
C VAL A 1 -6.13 -8.30 -16.92
N CYS A 2 -5.36 -7.34 -17.45
CA CYS A 2 -5.56 -5.91 -17.18
C CYS A 2 -6.97 -5.37 -17.50
N ALA A 3 -7.57 -5.79 -18.63
CA ALA A 3 -8.95 -5.42 -18.96
C ALA A 3 -10.00 -5.94 -17.95
N LEU A 4 -9.72 -7.08 -17.31
CA LEU A 4 -10.60 -7.67 -16.29
C LEU A 4 -10.45 -6.92 -14.96
N LEU A 5 -9.22 -6.54 -14.58
CA LEU A 5 -8.97 -5.67 -13.41
C LEU A 5 -9.61 -4.29 -13.56
N ALA A 6 -9.50 -3.68 -14.74
CA ALA A 6 -10.12 -2.38 -15.03
C ALA A 6 -11.67 -2.44 -15.02
N SER A 7 -12.27 -3.59 -15.34
CA SER A 7 -13.72 -3.76 -15.36
C SER A 7 -14.29 -4.30 -14.04
N ALA A 8 -13.48 -4.99 -13.24
CA ALA A 8 -13.86 -5.57 -11.95
C ALA A 8 -14.35 -4.52 -10.94
N GLU A 9 -13.88 -3.28 -11.04
CA GLU A 9 -14.32 -2.15 -10.21
C GLU A 9 -15.85 -1.99 -10.21
N ARG A 10 -16.52 -2.21 -11.35
CA ARG A 10 -17.98 -2.09 -11.48
C ARG A 10 -18.79 -3.21 -10.83
N TYR A 11 -18.14 -4.28 -10.39
CA TYR A 11 -18.82 -5.52 -9.96
C TYR A 11 -18.39 -6.04 -8.58
N ILE A 12 -17.48 -5.34 -7.88
CA ILE A 12 -16.97 -5.72 -6.54
C ILE A 12 -18.08 -5.90 -5.49
N GLN A 13 -19.26 -5.30 -5.68
CA GLN A 13 -20.40 -5.43 -4.75
C GLN A 13 -21.12 -6.79 -4.83
N TYR A 14 -20.89 -7.59 -5.88
CA TYR A 14 -21.55 -8.88 -6.07
C TYR A 14 -20.69 -10.04 -5.53
N LYS A 15 -21.28 -10.87 -4.65
CA LYS A 15 -20.60 -11.98 -3.95
C LYS A 15 -19.83 -12.94 -4.88
N CYS A 16 -20.32 -13.23 -6.09
CA CYS A 16 -19.64 -14.14 -7.02
C CYS A 16 -18.41 -13.50 -7.69
N THR A 17 -18.36 -12.17 -7.79
CA THR A 17 -17.27 -11.46 -8.45
C THR A 17 -16.06 -11.31 -7.52
N LYS A 18 -16.27 -11.32 -6.21
CA LYS A 18 -15.19 -11.27 -5.21
C LYS A 18 -14.19 -12.42 -5.38
N SER A 19 -14.65 -13.65 -5.60
CA SER A 19 -13.75 -14.80 -5.82
C SER A 19 -13.02 -14.74 -7.15
N LEU A 20 -13.64 -14.18 -8.18
CA LEU A 20 -13.00 -14.01 -9.49
C LEU A 20 -11.89 -12.95 -9.42
N VAL A 21 -12.18 -11.80 -8.81
CA VAL A 21 -11.19 -10.72 -8.63
C VAL A 21 -10.02 -11.20 -7.79
N GLN A 22 -10.30 -11.96 -6.72
CA GLN A 22 -9.26 -12.56 -5.89
C GLN A 22 -8.34 -13.47 -6.70
N LYS A 23 -8.89 -14.40 -7.50
CA LYS A 23 -8.09 -15.28 -8.37
C LYS A 23 -7.30 -14.52 -9.43
N VAL A 24 -7.84 -13.43 -9.95
CA VAL A 24 -7.13 -12.59 -10.93
C VAL A 24 -5.96 -11.86 -10.28
N LEU A 25 -6.13 -11.38 -9.04
CA LEU A 25 -5.04 -10.78 -8.28
C LEU A 25 -3.97 -11.81 -7.90
N GLU A 26 -4.37 -13.03 -7.51
CA GLU A 26 -3.43 -14.14 -7.29
C GLU A 26 -2.62 -14.47 -8.55
N PHE A 27 -3.28 -14.50 -9.72
CA PHE A 27 -2.58 -14.67 -11.00
C PHE A 27 -1.57 -13.54 -11.27
N VAL A 28 -1.96 -12.28 -10.99
CA VAL A 28 -1.06 -11.12 -11.13
C VAL A 28 0.11 -11.24 -10.18
N ASP A 29 -0.11 -11.70 -8.95
CA ASP A 29 0.95 -11.88 -7.97
C ASP A 29 1.97 -12.91 -8.44
N GLU A 30 1.52 -14.04 -9.00
CA GLU A 30 2.40 -15.08 -9.51
C GLU A 30 3.18 -14.65 -10.75
N HIS A 31 2.59 -13.84 -11.63
CA HIS A 31 3.16 -13.43 -12.93
C HIS A 31 3.52 -11.94 -12.96
N GLY A 32 3.93 -11.36 -11.82
CA GLY A 32 4.08 -9.91 -11.65
C GLY A 32 4.97 -9.25 -12.69
N ASN A 33 6.18 -9.79 -12.93
CA ASN A 33 7.11 -9.25 -13.93
C ASN A 33 6.51 -9.21 -15.35
N GLU A 34 5.83 -10.27 -15.77
CA GLU A 34 5.22 -10.35 -17.09
C GLU A 34 4.07 -9.35 -17.22
N VAL A 35 3.19 -9.30 -16.23
CA VAL A 35 2.01 -8.44 -16.23
C VAL A 35 2.38 -6.96 -16.21
N LEU A 36 3.36 -6.57 -15.39
CA LEU A 36 3.83 -5.18 -15.28
C LEU A 36 4.49 -4.69 -16.57
N ASN A 37 5.11 -5.58 -17.34
CA ASN A 37 5.73 -5.26 -18.63
C ASN A 37 4.73 -5.19 -19.80
N LEU A 38 3.46 -5.59 -19.60
CA LEU A 38 2.46 -5.46 -20.65
C LEU A 38 2.10 -3.99 -20.89
N GLY A 39 2.12 -3.55 -22.15
CA GLY A 39 1.64 -2.21 -22.51
C GLY A 39 0.19 -1.94 -22.05
N SER A 40 -0.63 -2.99 -21.94
CA SER A 40 -2.00 -2.90 -21.41
C SER A 40 -2.08 -2.52 -19.92
N PHE A 41 -1.00 -2.70 -19.14
CA PHE A 41 -0.93 -2.27 -17.75
C PHE A 41 -1.13 -0.76 -17.62
N THR A 42 -0.60 0.02 -18.58
CA THR A 42 -0.78 1.47 -18.63
C THR A 42 -2.23 1.92 -18.85
N LEU A 43 -3.16 1.01 -19.17
CA LEU A 43 -4.60 1.33 -19.32
C LEU A 43 -5.36 1.21 -18.00
N LEU A 44 -4.74 0.69 -16.94
CA LEU A 44 -5.39 0.52 -15.65
C LEU A 44 -5.68 1.87 -14.99
N PRO A 45 -6.78 2.01 -14.23
CA PRO A 45 -7.00 3.18 -13.39
C PRO A 45 -5.90 3.34 -12.34
N GLN A 46 -5.62 4.58 -11.94
CA GLN A 46 -4.55 4.90 -10.97
C GLN A 46 -4.66 4.08 -9.67
N HIS A 47 -5.88 3.96 -9.13
CA HIS A 47 -6.11 3.24 -7.88
C HIS A 47 -5.85 1.72 -8.02
N VAL A 48 -6.08 1.15 -9.21
CA VAL A 48 -5.78 -0.28 -9.48
C VAL A 48 -4.27 -0.49 -9.56
N VAL A 49 -3.54 0.40 -10.21
CA VAL A 49 -2.07 0.34 -10.25
C VAL A 49 -1.50 0.44 -8.84
N ARG A 50 -2.01 1.39 -8.05
CA ARG A 50 -1.64 1.53 -6.63
C ARG A 50 -1.93 0.25 -5.85
N LEU A 51 -3.11 -0.35 -6.04
CA LEU A 51 -3.50 -1.60 -5.39
C LEU A 51 -2.54 -2.73 -5.74
N ILE A 52 -2.17 -2.89 -7.02
CA ILE A 52 -1.26 -3.96 -7.47
C ILE A 52 0.14 -3.77 -6.87
N LEU A 53 0.72 -2.58 -7.00
CA LEU A 53 2.08 -2.30 -6.51
C LEU A 53 2.20 -2.40 -4.99
N ALA A 54 1.12 -2.13 -4.25
CA ALA A 54 1.09 -2.23 -2.79
C ALA A 54 1.00 -3.66 -2.25
N ARG A 55 0.83 -4.68 -3.10
CA ARG A 55 0.72 -6.09 -2.66
C ARG A 55 2.08 -6.64 -2.27
N GLU A 56 2.12 -7.32 -1.13
CA GLU A 56 3.36 -7.95 -0.63
C GLU A 56 3.62 -9.28 -1.35
N GLU A 57 2.56 -9.95 -1.82
CA GLU A 57 2.63 -11.22 -2.52
C GLU A 57 3.08 -11.09 -3.98
N LEU A 58 3.12 -9.86 -4.52
CA LEU A 58 3.47 -9.59 -5.92
C LEU A 58 4.92 -9.99 -6.23
N ARG A 59 5.08 -11.04 -7.04
CA ARG A 59 6.38 -11.54 -7.51
C ARG A 59 6.87 -10.73 -8.71
N ALA A 60 7.37 -9.54 -8.42
CA ALA A 60 8.00 -8.68 -9.40
C ALA A 60 9.26 -8.03 -8.84
N ASP A 61 10.25 -7.82 -9.71
CA ASP A 61 11.45 -7.10 -9.37
C ASP A 61 11.13 -5.62 -9.10
N GLU A 62 11.81 -5.04 -8.12
CA GLU A 62 11.56 -3.65 -7.72
C GLU A 62 11.87 -2.66 -8.86
N PHE A 63 12.80 -3.01 -9.75
CA PHE A 63 13.06 -2.24 -10.95
C PHE A 63 11.88 -2.29 -11.93
N THR A 64 11.30 -3.48 -12.17
CA THR A 64 10.11 -3.63 -13.02
C THR A 64 8.90 -2.89 -12.45
N LYS A 65 8.73 -2.85 -11.13
CA LYS A 65 7.72 -2.01 -10.48
C LYS A 65 7.92 -0.52 -10.78
N PHE A 66 9.16 -0.05 -10.71
CA PHE A 66 9.52 1.33 -11.06
C PHE A 66 9.25 1.64 -12.53
N GLU A 67 9.65 0.77 -13.46
CA GLU A 67 9.39 0.94 -14.89
C GLU A 67 7.89 0.97 -15.20
N ALA A 68 7.11 0.07 -14.61
CA ALA A 68 5.66 0.04 -14.79
C ALA A 68 5.00 1.33 -14.26
N ALA A 69 5.41 1.82 -13.09
CA ALA A 69 4.93 3.08 -12.54
C ALA A 69 5.32 4.28 -13.44
N LEU A 70 6.54 4.29 -13.97
CA LEU A 70 7.02 5.32 -14.89
C LEU A 70 6.25 5.32 -16.21
N MET A 71 6.05 4.15 -16.82
CA MET A 71 5.29 3.99 -18.07
C MET A 71 3.83 4.42 -17.90
N TRP A 72 3.20 4.02 -16.79
CA TRP A 72 1.84 4.46 -16.48
C TRP A 72 1.77 5.98 -16.29
N SER A 73 2.71 6.56 -15.55
CA SER A 73 2.73 8.01 -15.26
C SER A 73 2.95 8.84 -16.53
N LYS A 74 3.86 8.42 -17.43
CA LYS A 74 4.06 9.06 -18.73
C LYS A 74 2.77 9.10 -19.54
N LYS A 75 2.08 7.97 -19.66
CA LYS A 75 0.81 7.89 -20.40
C LYS A 75 -0.30 8.73 -19.75
N TYR A 76 -0.32 8.82 -18.42
CA TYR A 76 -1.27 9.66 -17.72
C TYR A 76 -1.01 11.16 -18.02
N CYS A 77 0.26 11.58 -18.04
CA CYS A 77 0.66 12.93 -18.44
C CYS A 77 0.36 13.22 -19.92
N ASP A 78 0.47 12.24 -20.83
CA ASP A 78 0.07 12.41 -22.23
C ASP A 78 -1.41 12.79 -22.36
N SER A 79 -2.25 12.28 -21.44
CA SER A 79 -3.68 12.62 -21.37
C SER A 79 -3.96 13.90 -20.57
N ASN A 80 -3.02 14.32 -19.72
CA ASN A 80 -3.15 15.47 -18.81
C ASN A 80 -1.85 16.32 -18.83
N PRO A 81 -1.60 17.10 -19.89
CA PRO A 81 -0.31 17.77 -20.10
C PRO A 81 0.05 18.83 -19.06
N THR A 82 -0.92 19.23 -18.22
CA THR A 82 -0.75 20.26 -17.20
C THR A 82 -0.11 19.75 -15.92
N ILE A 83 -0.07 18.43 -15.71
CA ILE A 83 0.41 17.83 -14.46
C ILE A 83 1.86 17.33 -14.67
N PRO A 84 2.82 17.77 -13.85
CA PRO A 84 4.21 17.35 -13.97
C PRO A 84 4.38 15.87 -13.63
N LEU A 85 5.27 15.19 -14.36
CA LEU A 85 5.53 13.75 -14.20
C LEU A 85 6.01 13.40 -12.78
N GLU A 86 6.77 14.29 -12.14
CA GLU A 86 7.29 14.14 -10.77
C GLU A 86 6.17 13.97 -9.74
N GLU A 87 5.07 14.73 -9.87
CA GLU A 87 3.92 14.64 -8.98
C GLU A 87 3.14 13.34 -9.19
N VAL A 88 2.98 12.93 -10.46
CA VAL A 88 2.22 11.72 -10.80
C VAL A 88 2.95 10.47 -10.31
N ILE A 89 4.25 10.36 -10.61
CA ILE A 89 5.05 9.19 -10.23
C ILE A 89 5.27 9.11 -8.72
N GLY A 90 5.31 10.26 -8.02
CA GLY A 90 5.40 10.36 -6.57
C GLY A 90 4.35 9.52 -5.83
N ASN A 91 3.16 9.36 -6.42
CA ASN A 91 2.07 8.53 -5.87
C ASN A 91 2.39 7.02 -5.80
N PHE A 92 3.46 6.56 -6.46
CA PHE A 92 3.81 5.15 -6.55
C PHE A 92 5.15 4.81 -5.89
N LEU A 93 6.03 5.80 -5.69
CA LEU A 93 7.38 5.59 -5.17
C LEU A 93 7.39 4.94 -3.79
N GLU A 94 6.35 5.16 -2.98
CA GLU A 94 6.23 4.58 -1.65
C GLU A 94 6.10 3.04 -1.63
N TYR A 95 5.62 2.45 -2.73
CA TYR A 95 5.43 1.00 -2.86
C TYR A 95 6.67 0.27 -3.42
N ILE A 96 7.71 1.02 -3.77
CA ILE A 96 8.92 0.47 -4.40
C ILE A 96 10.05 0.46 -3.38
N GLN A 97 10.66 -0.72 -3.21
CA GLN A 97 11.79 -0.92 -2.31
C GLN A 97 13.09 -0.68 -3.07
N PHE A 98 13.47 0.60 -3.22
CA PHE A 98 14.67 1.01 -3.97
C PHE A 98 15.95 0.33 -3.48
N HIS A 99 16.07 -0.02 -2.20
CA HIS A 99 17.23 -0.75 -1.66
C HIS A 99 17.41 -2.17 -2.25
N LYS A 100 16.39 -2.76 -2.88
CA LYS A 100 16.51 -4.04 -3.60
C LYS A 100 16.87 -3.86 -5.08
N ILE A 101 16.81 -2.65 -5.62
CA ILE A 101 17.22 -2.37 -7.00
C ILE A 101 18.76 -2.33 -7.03
N PRO A 102 19.43 -3.07 -7.92
CA PRO A 102 20.90 -3.05 -8.02
C PRO A 102 21.49 -1.63 -8.13
N ALA A 103 22.57 -1.36 -7.39
CA ALA A 103 23.22 -0.04 -7.33
C ALA A 103 23.59 0.53 -8.70
N ASN A 104 24.03 -0.33 -9.63
CA ASN A 104 24.37 0.04 -11.00
C ASN A 104 23.15 0.61 -11.74
N ILE A 105 21.99 -0.03 -11.63
CA ILE A 105 20.73 0.39 -12.24
C ILE A 105 20.22 1.66 -11.55
N LEU A 106 20.24 1.72 -10.21
CA LEU A 106 19.87 2.91 -9.46
C LEU A 106 20.66 4.15 -9.91
N MET A 107 21.97 4.03 -10.07
CA MET A 107 22.83 5.17 -10.40
C MET A 107 22.82 5.54 -11.88
N ARG A 108 22.65 4.58 -12.79
CA ARG A 108 22.71 4.81 -14.24
C ARG A 108 21.35 5.07 -14.87
N GLU A 109 20.28 4.51 -14.31
CA GLU A 109 18.95 4.54 -14.93
C GLU A 109 17.94 5.30 -14.09
N VAL A 110 17.93 5.12 -12.75
CA VAL A 110 16.92 5.76 -11.89
C VAL A 110 17.32 7.20 -11.52
N LYS A 111 18.54 7.41 -11.00
CA LYS A 111 19.03 8.72 -10.52
C LYS A 111 19.03 9.81 -11.60
N PRO A 112 19.46 9.56 -12.85
CA PRO A 112 19.50 10.60 -13.87
C PRO A 112 18.13 11.13 -14.29
N LEU A 113 17.05 10.38 -14.02
CA LEU A 113 15.69 10.81 -14.34
C LEU A 113 15.20 11.97 -13.45
N GLY A 114 15.81 12.18 -12.27
CA GLY A 114 15.40 13.24 -11.34
C GLY A 114 14.04 13.03 -10.66
N LEU A 115 13.34 11.93 -10.95
CA LEU A 115 11.98 11.66 -10.48
C LEU A 115 11.91 11.12 -9.04
N VAL A 116 12.98 10.49 -8.57
CA VAL A 116 13.04 9.90 -7.22
C VAL A 116 13.82 10.84 -6.31
N PRO A 117 13.27 11.24 -5.14
CA PRO A 117 13.96 12.08 -4.19
C PRO A 117 15.35 11.52 -3.82
N LEU A 118 16.38 12.37 -3.91
CA LEU A 118 17.76 11.99 -3.61
C LEU A 118 17.95 11.28 -2.25
N PRO A 119 17.26 11.67 -1.16
CA PRO A 119 17.38 10.97 0.12
C PRO A 119 17.00 9.48 0.03
N ILE A 120 16.00 9.12 -0.80
CA ILE A 120 15.59 7.72 -0.99
C ILE A 120 16.70 6.94 -1.67
N ILE A 121 17.31 7.51 -2.72
CA ILE A 121 18.42 6.89 -3.45
C ILE A 121 19.64 6.70 -2.53
N LEU A 122 20.04 7.76 -1.81
CA LEU A 122 21.20 7.71 -0.92
C LEU A 122 21.01 6.72 0.22
N ASN A 123 19.85 6.72 0.87
CA ASN A 123 19.54 5.75 1.93
C ASN A 123 19.51 4.31 1.39
N SER A 124 19.03 4.12 0.15
CA SER A 124 19.04 2.80 -0.50
C SER A 124 20.46 2.30 -0.76
N LEU A 125 21.35 3.17 -1.24
CA LEU A 125 22.76 2.84 -1.47
C LEU A 125 23.50 2.59 -0.15
N ALA A 126 23.24 3.41 0.88
CA ALA A 126 23.82 3.21 2.20
C ALA A 126 23.40 1.85 2.80
N TYR A 127 22.12 1.50 2.70
CA TYR A 127 21.63 0.18 3.14
C TYR A 127 22.26 -0.98 2.35
N GLN A 128 22.50 -0.82 1.04
CA GLN A 128 23.17 -1.82 0.21
C GLN A 128 24.65 -2.02 0.59
N ALA A 129 25.33 -0.95 1.01
CA ALA A 129 26.73 -1.01 1.45
C ALA A 129 26.86 -1.57 2.88
N ASP A 130 25.96 -1.15 3.78
CA ASP A 130 25.90 -1.62 5.16
C ASP A 130 24.45 -1.54 5.68
N PRO A 131 23.77 -2.68 5.88
CA PRO A 131 22.40 -2.73 6.40
C PRO A 131 22.22 -2.14 7.82
N THR A 132 23.30 -2.02 8.61
CA THR A 132 23.25 -1.45 9.96
C THR A 132 23.29 0.07 9.97
N SER A 133 23.67 0.69 8.84
CA SER A 133 23.86 2.13 8.71
C SER A 133 22.55 2.92 8.58
N VAL A 134 21.44 2.27 8.24
CA VAL A 134 20.14 2.91 8.00
C VAL A 134 19.00 2.13 8.68
N ASP A 135 18.13 2.85 9.36
CA ASP A 135 16.88 2.30 9.89
C ASP A 135 15.97 1.85 8.73
N PRO A 136 15.58 0.57 8.63
CA PRO A 136 14.69 0.07 7.59
C PRO A 136 13.35 0.81 7.51
N GLY A 137 12.88 1.41 8.62
CA GLY A 137 11.68 2.24 8.64
C GLY A 137 11.79 3.52 7.81
N LYS A 138 13.01 3.96 7.47
CA LYS A 138 13.28 5.16 6.65
C LYS A 138 13.48 4.84 5.17
N LEU A 139 13.51 3.56 4.80
CA LEU A 139 13.70 3.10 3.41
C LEU A 139 12.38 2.98 2.63
N SER A 140 11.25 2.95 3.32
CA SER A 140 9.92 2.95 2.72
C SER A 140 9.10 4.06 3.36
N PRO A 141 8.65 5.08 2.59
CA PRO A 141 7.63 6.00 3.06
C PRO A 141 6.39 5.16 3.37
N HIS A 142 6.01 5.05 4.65
CA HIS A 142 4.73 4.46 5.04
C HIS A 142 4.43 3.04 4.52
N ARG A 143 5.14 2.03 5.04
CA ARG A 143 4.41 0.76 5.31
C ARG A 143 3.36 1.10 6.35
N VAL A 144 2.13 1.36 5.89
CA VAL A 144 0.97 1.44 6.77
C VAL A 144 1.00 0.15 7.60
N ARG A 145 1.36 0.29 8.86
CA ARG A 145 1.30 -0.75 9.88
C ARG A 145 -0.15 -1.20 9.92
N ARG A 146 -0.51 -2.21 9.10
CA ARG A 146 -1.75 -2.95 9.29
C ARG A 146 -1.59 -3.63 10.63
N GLN A 147 -2.11 -2.99 11.68
CA GLN A 147 -2.39 -3.62 12.95
C GLN A 147 -3.22 -4.86 12.61
N GLY A 148 -2.57 -6.01 12.63
CA GLY A 148 -3.23 -7.29 12.52
C GLY A 148 -4.24 -7.37 13.66
N ARG A 149 -5.51 -7.15 13.35
CA ARG A 149 -6.59 -7.68 14.16
C ARG A 149 -6.53 -9.18 13.98
N SER A 150 -5.71 -9.85 14.79
CA SER A 150 -5.88 -11.27 15.07
C SER A 150 -7.30 -11.43 15.62
N MET A 151 -8.18 -11.99 14.80
CA MET A 151 -9.46 -12.52 15.26
C MET A 151 -9.14 -13.82 16.02
N SER A 152 -8.76 -13.70 17.28
CA SER A 152 -8.77 -14.83 18.20
C SER A 152 -10.25 -15.17 18.45
N VAL A 153 -10.72 -16.22 17.78
CA VAL A 153 -12.01 -16.84 18.07
C VAL A 153 -11.85 -17.54 19.42
N GLN A 154 -12.16 -16.84 20.50
CA GLN A 154 -12.26 -17.45 21.82
C GLN A 154 -13.46 -18.39 21.78
N SER A 155 -13.18 -19.70 21.76
CA SER A 155 -14.17 -20.75 21.95
C SER A 155 -14.70 -20.67 23.38
N SER A 156 -15.84 -20.01 23.57
CA SER A 156 -16.61 -20.06 24.83
C SER A 156 -17.40 -21.37 24.88
N LEU A 157 -16.76 -22.41 25.40
CA LEU A 157 -17.46 -23.42 26.19
C LEU A 157 -17.30 -23.00 27.64
N ASP A 158 -18.38 -22.59 28.29
CA ASP A 158 -18.60 -22.90 29.71
C ASP A 158 -20.09 -22.81 30.08
N PRO A 159 -20.52 -23.60 31.08
CA PRO A 159 -21.90 -24.00 31.29
C PRO A 159 -22.63 -23.07 32.27
N CYS A 160 -23.95 -23.25 32.27
CA CYS A 160 -24.91 -22.72 33.22
C CYS A 160 -24.40 -22.64 34.68
N GLY A 161 -24.54 -21.48 35.32
CA GLY A 161 -24.23 -21.29 36.73
C GLY A 161 -24.57 -19.88 37.22
N SER A 162 -25.84 -19.65 37.56
CA SER A 162 -26.27 -18.48 38.34
C SER A 162 -25.62 -18.48 39.71
N ASN A 163 -25.23 -17.31 40.23
CA ASN A 163 -25.45 -16.92 41.62
C ASN A 163 -25.32 -15.40 41.81
N THR A 164 -26.31 -14.88 42.52
CA THR A 164 -26.55 -13.51 42.98
C THR A 164 -25.50 -13.04 43.99
N THR A 165 -25.11 -11.76 43.96
CA THR A 165 -25.19 -10.88 45.15
C THR A 165 -25.01 -9.41 44.77
N LEU A 166 -25.81 -8.59 45.45
CA LEU A 166 -25.97 -7.14 45.35
C LEU A 166 -24.82 -6.38 46.03
N SER A 167 -24.44 -5.21 45.51
CA SER A 167 -23.99 -4.09 46.34
C SER A 167 -24.19 -2.77 45.59
N SER A 168 -24.85 -1.84 46.27
CA SER A 168 -25.26 -0.51 45.82
C SER A 168 -24.79 0.53 46.83
N CYS A 169 -24.18 1.63 46.38
CA CYS A 169 -24.15 2.97 47.04
C CYS A 169 -23.22 3.87 46.20
N GLY A 170 -23.48 5.13 45.89
CA GLY A 170 -24.57 6.05 46.21
C GLY A 170 -24.39 7.32 45.35
N SER A 171 -25.51 7.97 45.05
CA SER A 171 -25.61 9.24 44.30
C SER A 171 -25.24 10.47 45.15
N SER A 172 -25.19 11.62 44.44
CA SER A 172 -25.21 13.03 44.86
C SER A 172 -23.84 13.73 44.71
N ASP A 173 -23.66 14.91 44.13
CA ASP A 173 -24.55 16.08 44.01
C ASP A 173 -24.18 16.98 42.79
N GLN A 174 -25.19 17.54 42.13
CA GLN A 174 -25.11 18.77 41.32
C GLN A 174 -25.33 19.98 42.24
N LYS A 175 -24.57 21.07 42.05
CA LYS A 175 -24.95 22.40 42.55
C LYS A 175 -24.62 23.50 41.54
N GLN A 176 -25.64 24.31 41.27
CA GLN A 176 -25.68 25.45 40.34
C GLN A 176 -25.17 26.76 40.98
N HIS A 177 -24.77 27.68 40.09
CA HIS A 177 -24.90 29.17 40.13
C HIS A 177 -24.34 30.00 41.30
N SER A 178 -23.56 31.04 40.98
CA SER A 178 -23.96 32.47 41.06
C SER A 178 -22.79 33.41 40.71
N GLY A 179 -23.09 34.58 40.13
CA GLY A 179 -22.12 35.59 39.71
C GLY A 179 -21.79 36.68 40.74
N SER A 180 -21.25 37.78 40.20
CA SER A 180 -20.81 39.07 40.80
C SER A 180 -19.40 39.12 41.40
N ASN A 181 -18.50 39.80 40.69
CA ASN A 181 -18.19 41.22 40.92
C ASN A 181 -17.64 41.87 39.65
#